data_AF-A0A2B2CBD9-F1
#
_entry.id   AF-A0A2B2CBD9-F1
#
_cell.length_a   1.000
_cell.length_b   1.000
_cell.length_c   1.000
_cell.angle_alpha   90.00
_cell.angle_beta   90.00
_cell.angle_gamma   90.00
#
_symmetry.space_group_name_H-M   'P 1'
#
loop_
_entity.id
_entity.type
_entity.pdbx_description
1 polymer ?
#
loop_
_entity_poly.entity_id
_entity_poly.type
_entity_poly.pdbx_seq_one_letter_code
_entity_poly.pdbx_strand_id
1 'polypeptide(L)' 'MAKNGFVIGKCLFCRDSIYENEIWILNNKDQLAHLSCESKASEKDKKIADLETELKAAHYRIRVLERGLKKCLSEVSTKT' A
#
# COMPACT_ATOMS: atom_id res chain seq x y z
N MET A 1 -22.93 9.65 -12.39
CA MET A 1 -22.58 8.27 -11.99
C MET A 1 -22.77 8.17 -10.49
N ALA A 2 -23.58 7.21 -10.02
CA ALA A 2 -23.82 7.04 -8.59
C ALA A 2 -22.53 6.55 -7.92
N LYS A 3 -22.08 7.23 -6.85
CA LYS A 3 -20.88 6.85 -6.11
C LYS A 3 -21.25 5.65 -5.22
N ASN A 4 -20.95 4.44 -5.68
CA ASN A 4 -21.14 3.21 -4.92
C ASN A 4 -19.86 2.91 -4.14
N GLY A 5 -19.88 3.10 -2.83
CA GLY A 5 -18.76 2.80 -1.92
C GLY A 5 -18.88 3.56 -0.60
N PHE A 6 -18.14 3.14 0.42
CA PHE A 6 -18.02 3.90 1.66
C PHE A 6 -16.99 5.02 1.48
N VAL A 7 -17.25 6.18 2.10
CA VAL A 7 -16.28 7.28 2.15
C VAL A 7 -15.17 6.88 3.12
N ILE A 8 -13.95 6.82 2.62
CA ILE A 8 -12.77 6.41 3.39
C ILE A 8 -11.88 7.58 3.77
N GLY A 9 -12.13 8.77 3.22
CA GLY A 9 -11.45 10.01 3.60
C GLY A 9 -11.65 11.14 2.61
N LYS A 10 -10.74 12.12 2.62
CA LYS A 10 -10.76 13.27 1.71
C LYS A 10 -9.49 13.31 0.85
N CYS A 11 -9.66 13.68 -0.41
CA CYS A 11 -8.58 13.85 -1.34
C CYS A 11 -7.67 15.01 -0.94
N LEU A 12 -6.37 14.75 -0.91
CA LEU A 12 -5.35 15.74 -0.59
C LEU A 12 -5.40 16.94 -1.56
N PHE A 13 -5.75 16.71 -2.83
CA PHE A 13 -5.66 17.71 -3.89
C PHE A 13 -6.95 18.51 -4.09
N CYS A 14 -8.10 17.84 -4.24
CA CYS A 14 -9.38 18.53 -4.50
C CYS A 14 -10.25 18.69 -3.25
N ARG A 15 -9.86 18.09 -2.10
CA ARG A 15 -10.61 18.10 -0.83
C ARG A 15 -11.98 17.40 -0.86
N ASP A 16 -12.36 16.81 -1.99
CA ASP A 16 -13.57 16.01 -2.12
C ASP A 16 -13.45 14.65 -1.41
N SER A 17 -14.59 14.06 -1.06
CA SER A 17 -14.68 12.72 -0.49
C SER A 17 -14.12 11.65 -1.45
N ILE A 18 -13.26 10.78 -0.93
CA ILE A 18 -12.76 9.59 -1.61
C ILE A 18 -13.58 8.39 -1.19
N TYR A 19 -14.03 7.64 -2.18
CA TYR A 19 -14.72 6.38 -2.02
C TYR A 19 -13.70 5.25 -2.19
N GLU A 20 -13.96 4.11 -1.54
CA GLU A 20 -13.10 2.91 -1.57
C GLU A 20 -12.60 2.52 -2.97
N ASN A 21 -13.44 2.67 -3.98
CA ASN A 21 -13.16 2.32 -5.37
C ASN A 21 -12.43 3.42 -6.17
N GLU A 22 -12.18 4.59 -5.58
CA GLU A 22 -11.57 5.75 -6.26
C GLU A 22 -10.18 6.11 -5.68
N ILE A 23 -9.63 5.27 -4.81
CA ILE A 23 -8.45 5.59 -4.01
C ILE A 23 -7.12 5.37 -4.73
N TRP A 24 -6.26 6.37 -4.61
CA TRP A 24 -4.82 6.27 -4.81
C TRP A 24 -4.13 6.70 -3.50
N ILE A 25 -3.31 5.82 -2.92
CA ILE A 25 -2.62 6.08 -1.65
C ILE A 25 -1.25 6.68 -1.99
N LEU A 26 -1.10 7.98 -1.72
CA LEU A 26 0.13 8.72 -1.99
C LEU A 26 1.28 8.29 -1.08
N ASN A 27 0.98 7.94 0.17
CA ASN A 27 1.97 7.43 1.11
C ASN A 27 1.35 6.69 2.32
N ASN A 28 2.22 6.09 3.12
CA ASN A 28 1.94 5.39 4.36
C ASN A 28 1.46 6.29 5.52
N LYS A 29 1.24 7.58 5.29
CA LYS A 29 0.69 8.53 6.27
C LYS A 29 -0.81 8.79 6.05
N ASP A 30 -1.51 7.83 5.45
CA ASP A 30 -2.94 7.92 5.10
C ASP A 30 -3.29 9.14 4.22
N GLN A 31 -2.34 9.60 3.40
CA GLN A 31 -2.63 10.62 2.41
C GLN A 31 -3.34 9.98 1.23
N LEU A 32 -4.65 10.21 1.18
CA LEU A 32 -5.53 9.70 0.14
C LEU A 32 -5.67 10.73 -0.98
N ALA A 33 -5.58 10.27 -2.22
CA ALA A 33 -5.91 11.05 -3.40
C ALA A 33 -6.89 10.26 -4.27
N HIS A 34 -7.72 10.96 -5.06
CA HIS A 34 -8.44 10.28 -6.13
C HIS A 34 -7.44 9.82 -7.18
N LEU A 35 -7.69 8.67 -7.81
CA LEU A 35 -6.97 8.21 -9.00
C LEU A 35 -6.88 9.33 -10.07
N SER A 36 -7.99 10.07 -10.27
CA SER A 36 -8.04 11.19 -11.22
C SER A 36 -7.17 12.40 -10.83
N CYS A 37 -6.74 12.50 -9.58
CA CYS A 37 -5.89 13.58 -9.08
C CYS A 37 -4.41 13.20 -9.05
N GLU A 38 -4.02 12.00 -9.48
CA GLU A 38 -2.63 11.55 -9.57
C GLU A 38 -1.75 12.51 -10.40
N SER A 39 -2.31 13.10 -11.45
CA SER A 39 -1.62 14.08 -12.30
C SER A 39 -1.21 15.36 -11.56
N LYS A 40 -1.84 15.67 -10.41
CA LYS A 40 -1.52 16.84 -9.58
C LYS A 40 -0.43 16.56 -8.55
N ALA A 41 -0.05 15.29 -8.36
CA ALA A 41 1.07 14.92 -7.51
C ALA A 41 2.39 15.32 -8.16
N SER A 42 3.34 15.81 -7.37
CA SER A 42 4.67 16.07 -7.89
C SER A 42 5.36 14.77 -8.28
N GLU A 43 6.33 14.83 -9.20
CA GLU A 43 7.15 13.65 -9.54
C GLU A 43 7.82 13.05 -8.30
N LYS A 44 8.18 13.88 -7.32
CA LYS A 44 8.74 13.43 -6.04
C LYS A 44 7.72 12.61 -5.24
N ASP A 45 6.47 13.07 -5.17
CA ASP A 45 5.40 12.36 -4.45
C ASP A 45 5.10 11.01 -5.12
N LYS A 46 5.05 10.98 -6.46
CA LYS A 46 4.91 9.74 -7.22
C LYS A 46 6.06 8.78 -6.93
N LYS A 47 7.29 9.28 -6.94
CA LYS A 47 8.48 8.46 -6.66
C LYS A 47 8.48 7.93 -5.22
N ILE A 48 7.99 8.71 -4.25
CA ILE A 48 7.81 8.27 -2.87
C ILE A 48 6.77 7.14 -2.80
N ALA A 49 5.61 7.30 -3.45
CA ALA A 49 4.57 6.28 -3.49
C ALA A 49 5.07 4.95 -4.09
N ASP A 50 5.83 5.02 -5.19
CA ASP A 50 6.45 3.87 -5.83
C ASP A 50 7.43 3.15 -4.88
N LEU A 51 8.36 3.92 -4.27
CA LEU A 51 9.35 3.38 -3.34
C LEU A 51 8.70 2.75 -2.10
N GLU A 52 7.63 3.35 -1.58
CA GLU A 52 6.88 2.77 -0.46
C GLU A 52 6.16 1.48 -0.84
N THR A 53 5.66 1.38 -2.07
CA THR A 53 5.05 0.16 -2.61
C THR A 53 6.09 -0.95 -2.76
N GLU A 54 7.26 -0.63 -3.31
CA GLU A 54 8.40 -1.55 -3.39
C GLU A 54 8.85 -2.02 -2.00
N LEU A 55 8.93 -1.12 -1.03
CA LEU A 55 9.31 -1.42 0.35
C LEU A 55 8.32 -2.38 1.02
N LYS A 56 7.01 -2.17 0.85
CA LYS A 56 5.99 -3.10 1.35
C LYS A 56 6.13 -4.49 0.74
N ALA A 57 6.34 -4.57 -0.57
CA ALA A 57 6.55 -5.84 -1.26
C ALA A 57 7.81 -6.56 -0.73
N ALA A 58 8.89 -5.82 -0.49
CA ALA A 58 10.12 -6.37 0.10
C ALA A 58 9.89 -6.90 1.52
N HIS A 59 9.21 -6.13 2.40
CA HIS A 59 8.86 -6.58 3.75
C HIS A 59 8.00 -7.85 3.74
N TYR A 60 7.04 -7.96 2.82
CA TYR A 60 6.23 -9.16 2.67
C TYR A 60 7.09 -10.38 2.30
N ARG A 61 8.00 -10.23 1.32
CA ARG A 61 8.94 -11.29 0.91
C ARG A 61 9.81 -11.75 2.06
N ILE A 62 10.37 -10.82 2.84
CA ILE A 62 11.17 -11.13 4.04
C ILE A 62 10.35 -11.98 5.01
N ARG A 63 9.12 -11.56 5.35
CA ARG A 63 8.24 -12.30 6.27
C ARG A 63 7.92 -13.72 5.77
N VAL A 64 7.74 -13.90 4.46
CA VAL A 64 7.53 -15.23 3.86
C VAL A 64 8.78 -16.09 4.02
N LEU A 65 9.97 -15.54 3.72
CA LEU A 65 11.25 -16.25 3.86
C LEU A 65 11.53 -16.64 5.32
N GLU A 66 11.31 -15.72 6.27
CA GLU A 66 11.48 -16.00 7.71
C GLU A 66 10.56 -17.15 8.19
N ARG A 67 9.31 -17.17 7.72
CA ARG A 67 8.38 -18.28 8.00
C ARG A 67 8.87 -19.59 7.39
N GLY A 68 9.37 -19.56 6.16
CA GLY A 68 9.97 -20.71 5.50
C GLY A 68 11.18 -21.26 6.27
N LEU A 69 12.08 -20.37 6.70
CA LEU A 69 13.27 -20.74 7.47
C LEU A 69 12.90 -21.38 8.82
N LYS A 70 11.96 -20.78 9.57
CA LYS A 70 11.46 -21.35 10.83
C LYS A 70 10.89 -22.76 10.64
N LYS A 71 10.14 -22.98 9.56
CA LYS A 71 9.59 -24.30 9.23
C LYS A 71 10.71 -25.31 8.97
N CYS A 72 11.69 -24.97 8.14
CA CYS A 72 12.85 -25.84 7.87
C CYS A 72 13.61 -26.19 9.16
N LEU A 73 13.86 -25.20 10.03
CA LEU A 73 14.54 -25.42 11.31
C LEU A 73 13.75 -26.36 12.22
N SER A 74 12.42 -26.22 12.30
CA SER A 74 11.59 -27.14 13.08
C SER A 74 11.61 -28.57 12.54
N GLU A 75 11.57 -28.74 11.21
CA GLU A 75 11.63 -30.06 10.59
C GLU A 75 12.97 -30.77 10.80
N VAL A 76 14.08 -30.02 10.75
CA VAL A 76 15.42 -30.54 11.05
C VAL A 76 15.49 -30.95 12.53
N SER A 77 15.01 -30.10 13.44
CA SER A 77 15.06 -30.37 14.88
C SER A 77 14.21 -31.56 15.33
N THR A 78 13.16 -31.93 14.58
CA THR A 78 12.34 -33.13 14.87
C THR A 78 12.90 -34.44 14.31
N LYS A 79 13.94 -34.36 13.45
CA LYS A 79 14.55 -35.54 12.80
C LYS A 79 15.90 -35.95 13.40
N THR A 80 16.47 -35.12 14.28
CA THR A 80 17.63 -35.41 15.15
C THR A 80 17.16 -35.82 16.53
#